data_AF-A0A812W9C6-F1
#
_entry.id   AF-A0A812W9C6-F1
#
_cell.length_a   1.000
_cell.length_b   1.000
_cell.length_c   1.000
_cell.angle_alpha   90.00
_cell.angle_beta   90.00
_cell.angle_gamma   90.00
#
_symmetry.space_group_name_H-M   'P 1'
#
loop_
_entity.id
_entity.type
_entity.pdbx_description
1 polymer ?
#
loop_
_entity_poly.entity_id
_entity_poly.type
_entity_poly.pdbx_seq_one_letter_code
_entity_poly.pdbx_strand_id
1 'polypeptide(L)'
;IGNTAWTYYSSQWFADSVYEGDQHAPDGSEAKLSYGEGMHAFSMGGQYRSGFQLLAALSIIVLLLQTRLRPRLIYAPCIFIGAIVSFLAGYVVGHNAAFAIIVFVFSIMPETGSFAIPFG
;
A
#
# COMPACT_ATOMS: atom_id res chain seq x y z
N ILE A 1 -15.39 -4.39 -1.98
CA ILE A 1 -14.76 -5.62 -2.53
C ILE A 1 -13.27 -5.37 -2.84
N GLY A 2 -12.91 -4.31 -3.59
CA GLY A 2 -11.51 -4.02 -3.94
C GLY A 2 -10.53 -3.86 -2.77
N ASN A 3 -10.86 -3.03 -1.76
CA ASN A 3 -9.92 -2.78 -0.65
C ASN A 3 -9.71 -4.01 0.25
N THR A 4 -10.77 -4.75 0.56
CA THR A 4 -10.68 -6.01 1.32
C THR A 4 -9.84 -7.06 0.60
N ALA A 5 -10.03 -7.21 -0.71
CA ALA A 5 -9.24 -8.11 -1.54
C ALA A 5 -7.76 -7.67 -1.56
N TRP A 6 -7.51 -6.37 -1.74
CA TRP A 6 -6.16 -5.82 -1.69
C TRP A 6 -5.49 -6.09 -0.35
N THR A 7 -6.16 -5.85 0.78
CA THR A 7 -5.62 -6.14 2.12
C THR A 7 -5.26 -7.61 2.28
N TYR A 8 -6.11 -8.53 1.81
CA TYR A 8 -5.84 -9.97 1.91
C TYR A 8 -4.65 -10.41 1.04
N TYR A 9 -4.63 -9.99 -0.23
CA TYR A 9 -3.53 -10.36 -1.13
C TYR A 9 -2.21 -9.67 -0.76
N SER A 10 -2.26 -8.44 -0.26
CA SER A 10 -1.05 -7.75 0.22
C SER A 10 -0.51 -8.37 1.50
N SER A 11 -1.35 -8.86 2.41
CA SER A 11 -0.86 -9.59 3.59
C SER A 11 -0.19 -10.91 3.20
N GLN A 12 -0.77 -11.65 2.26
CA GLN A 12 -0.15 -12.88 1.73
C GLN A 12 1.16 -12.58 1.00
N TRP A 13 1.17 -11.56 0.13
CA TRP A 13 2.39 -11.15 -0.56
C TRP A 13 3.51 -10.77 0.42
N PHE A 14 3.20 -10.06 1.50
CA PHE A 14 4.18 -9.77 2.55
C PHE A 14 4.71 -11.03 3.22
N ALA A 15 3.82 -11.89 3.71
CA ALA A 15 4.21 -13.04 4.51
C ALA A 15 4.90 -14.12 3.67
N ASP A 16 4.41 -14.39 2.47
CA ASP A 16 4.87 -15.49 1.63
C ASP A 16 6.00 -15.06 0.68
N SER A 17 5.87 -13.91 0.02
CA SER A 17 6.81 -13.50 -1.02
C SER A 17 7.96 -12.64 -0.49
N VAL A 18 7.67 -11.68 0.39
CA VAL A 18 8.71 -10.76 0.90
C VAL A 18 9.52 -11.41 2.02
N TYR A 19 8.88 -12.14 2.91
CA TYR A 19 9.52 -12.78 4.06
C TYR A 19 9.81 -14.28 3.84
N GLU A 20 9.46 -14.84 2.68
CA GLU A 20 9.64 -16.27 2.37
C GLU A 20 9.02 -17.19 3.42
N GLY A 21 7.94 -16.74 4.05
CA GLY A 21 7.20 -17.47 5.05
C GLY A 21 6.27 -18.51 4.46
N ASP A 22 5.86 -19.46 5.28
CA ASP A 22 4.82 -20.42 4.94
C ASP A 22 3.84 -20.60 6.11
N GLN A 23 2.57 -20.29 5.87
CA GLN A 23 1.50 -20.47 6.85
C GLN A 23 1.30 -21.94 7.24
N HIS A 24 1.59 -22.88 6.35
CA HIS A 24 1.37 -24.31 6.54
C HIS A 24 2.58 -25.06 7.09
N ALA A 25 3.72 -24.38 7.24
CA ALA A 25 4.91 -24.98 7.83
C ALA A 25 4.69 -25.38 9.30
N PRO A 26 5.43 -26.40 9.80
CA PRO A 26 5.33 -26.85 11.18
C PRO A 26 5.58 -25.73 12.19
N ASP A 27 4.87 -25.75 13.31
CA ASP A 27 5.06 -24.73 14.34
C ASP A 27 6.49 -24.74 14.90
N GLY A 28 7.09 -23.54 14.99
CA GLY A 28 8.49 -23.36 15.40
C GLY A 28 9.52 -23.56 14.28
N SER A 29 9.10 -23.95 13.07
CA SER A 29 9.99 -23.93 11.90
C SER A 29 10.33 -22.50 11.47
N GLU A 30 11.48 -22.32 10.82
CA GLU A 30 11.95 -21.02 10.32
C GLU A 30 10.92 -20.36 9.38
N ALA A 31 10.35 -21.11 8.43
CA ALA A 31 9.33 -20.60 7.51
C ALA A 31 8.05 -20.13 8.23
N LYS A 32 7.66 -20.80 9.33
CA LYS A 32 6.50 -20.38 10.12
C LYS A 32 6.76 -19.10 10.91
N LEU A 33 7.98 -18.94 11.42
CA LEU A 33 8.42 -17.74 12.12
C LEU A 33 8.51 -16.56 11.15
N SER A 34 9.12 -16.75 9.98
CA SER A 34 9.20 -15.72 8.93
C SER A 34 7.83 -15.27 8.44
N TYR A 35 6.86 -16.18 8.31
CA TYR A 35 5.47 -15.82 8.02
C TYR A 35 4.89 -14.90 9.09
N GLY A 36 5.11 -15.22 10.37
CA GLY A 36 4.71 -14.39 11.50
C GLY A 36 5.34 -13.00 11.47
N GLU A 37 6.63 -12.90 11.15
CA GLU A 37 7.34 -11.64 10.99
C GLU A 37 6.77 -10.82 9.83
N GLY A 38 6.49 -11.44 8.68
CA GLY A 38 5.88 -10.79 7.54
C GLY A 38 4.47 -10.26 7.83
N MET A 39 3.65 -11.02 8.57
CA MET A 39 2.34 -10.55 9.04
C MET A 39 2.44 -9.39 10.02
N HIS A 40 3.43 -9.41 10.92
CA HIS A 40 3.69 -8.29 11.83
C HIS A 40 4.15 -7.04 11.06
N ALA A 41 5.05 -7.20 10.10
CA ALA A 41 5.52 -6.12 9.22
C ALA A 41 4.37 -5.53 8.38
N PHE A 42 3.48 -6.36 7.86
CA PHE A 42 2.27 -5.91 7.18
C PHE A 42 1.37 -5.06 8.08
N SER A 43 1.14 -5.50 9.32
CA SER A 43 0.35 -4.75 10.31
C SER A 43 0.96 -3.38 10.62
N MET A 44 2.27 -3.34 10.86
CA MET A 44 3.02 -2.09 11.06
C MET A 44 2.96 -1.18 9.83
N GLY A 45 3.17 -1.74 8.64
CA GLY A 45 3.02 -1.05 7.36
C GLY A 45 1.62 -0.47 7.17
N GLY A 46 0.59 -1.17 7.65
CA GLY A 46 -0.80 -0.72 7.62
C GLY A 46 -1.05 0.55 8.43
N GLN A 47 -0.36 0.72 9.57
CA GLN A 47 -0.42 1.95 10.36
C GLN A 47 0.21 3.12 9.60
N TYR A 48 1.40 2.93 9.02
CA TYR A 48 2.05 3.97 8.20
C TYR A 48 1.21 4.33 6.98
N ARG A 49 0.62 3.33 6.31
CA ARG A 49 -0.26 3.53 5.16
C ARG A 49 -1.47 4.37 5.53
N SER A 50 -2.10 4.10 6.67
CA SER A 50 -3.25 4.86 7.16
C SER A 50 -2.88 6.31 7.50
N GLY A 51 -1.74 6.52 8.18
CA GLY A 51 -1.24 7.86 8.49
C GLY A 51 -0.92 8.65 7.22
N PHE A 52 -0.27 8.02 6.25
CA PHE A 52 0.04 8.64 4.96
C PHE A 52 -1.22 8.98 4.17
N GLN A 53 -2.21 8.08 4.12
CA GLN A 53 -3.51 8.34 3.49
C GLN A 53 -4.19 9.56 4.07
N LEU A 54 -4.21 9.71 5.40
CA LEU A 54 -4.81 10.86 6.06
C LEU A 54 -4.10 12.16 5.66
N LEU A 55 -2.77 12.19 5.73
CA LEU A 55 -1.98 13.36 5.36
C LEU A 55 -2.16 13.74 3.89
N ALA A 56 -2.15 12.75 3.00
CA ALA A 56 -2.34 12.97 1.56
C ALA A 56 -3.77 13.44 1.26
N ALA A 57 -4.79 12.86 1.88
CA ALA A 57 -6.18 13.29 1.72
C ALA A 57 -6.39 14.74 2.18
N LEU A 58 -5.89 15.11 3.36
CA LEU A 58 -5.95 16.47 3.87
C LEU A 58 -5.24 17.45 2.93
N SER A 59 -4.06 17.07 2.43
CA SER A 59 -3.29 17.88 1.48
C SER A 59 -4.05 18.11 0.17
N ILE A 60 -4.69 17.07 -0.38
CA ILE A 60 -5.52 17.15 -1.59
C ILE A 60 -6.72 18.08 -1.36
N ILE A 61 -7.42 17.94 -0.22
CA ILE A 61 -8.56 18.79 0.13
C ILE A 61 -8.12 20.25 0.25
N VAL A 62 -7.04 20.55 0.96
CA VAL A 62 -6.52 21.93 1.11
C VAL A 62 -6.15 22.50 -0.26
N LEU A 63 -5.47 21.73 -1.11
CA LEU A 63 -5.12 22.16 -2.47
C LEU A 63 -6.36 22.47 -3.30
N LEU A 64 -7.40 21.63 -3.26
CA LEU A 64 -8.65 21.84 -3.98
C LEU A 64 -9.46 23.02 -3.45
N LEU A 65 -9.40 23.31 -2.15
CA LEU A 65 -10.07 24.47 -1.56
C LEU A 65 -9.36 25.79 -1.88
N GLN A 66 -8.03 25.79 -1.97
CA GLN A 66 -7.23 27.01 -2.20
C GLN A 66 -6.98 27.33 -3.67
N THR A 67 -7.10 26.34 -4.56
CA THR A 67 -6.75 26.50 -5.97
C THR A 67 -7.92 26.16 -6.89
N ARG A 68 -7.94 26.73 -8.10
CA ARG A 68 -8.88 26.31 -9.17
C ARG A 68 -8.31 25.15 -10.00
N LEU A 69 -7.57 24.23 -9.36
CA LEU A 69 -7.04 23.07 -10.06
C LEU A 69 -8.20 22.14 -10.44
N ARG A 70 -8.20 21.68 -11.70
CA ARG A 70 -9.16 20.66 -12.14
C ARG A 70 -8.87 19.37 -11.38
N PRO A 71 -9.87 18.72 -10.73
CA PRO A 71 -9.65 17.50 -9.96
C PRO A 71 -8.96 16.37 -10.74
N ARG A 72 -9.20 16.30 -12.06
CA ARG A 72 -8.50 15.37 -12.97
C ARG A 72 -6.97 15.50 -12.93
N LEU A 73 -6.42 16.69 -12.68
CA LEU A 73 -4.97 16.92 -12.57
C LEU A 73 -4.37 16.36 -11.27
N ILE A 74 -5.18 16.13 -10.25
CA ILE A 74 -4.77 15.47 -9.01
C ILE A 74 -4.95 13.96 -9.14
N TYR A 75 -6.07 13.53 -9.73
CA TYR A 75 -6.38 12.11 -9.86
C TYR A 75 -5.40 11.34 -10.75
N ALA A 76 -5.03 11.90 -11.90
CA ALA A 76 -4.12 11.26 -12.86
C ALA A 76 -2.73 10.87 -12.27
N PRO A 77 -1.99 11.76 -11.59
CA PRO A 77 -0.73 11.40 -10.96
C PRO A 77 -0.92 10.38 -9.82
N CYS A 78 -2.01 10.44 -9.07
CA CYS A 78 -2.31 9.44 -8.04
C CYS A 78 -2.47 8.02 -8.63
N ILE A 79 -3.15 7.87 -9.77
CA ILE A 79 -3.23 6.59 -10.48
C ILE A 79 -1.84 6.16 -10.97
N PHE A 80 -1.08 7.09 -11.56
CA PHE A 80 0.24 6.79 -12.09
C PHE A 80 1.19 6.27 -11.01
N ILE A 81 1.15 6.87 -9.81
CA ILE A 81 1.89 6.35 -8.65
C ILE A 81 1.45 4.93 -8.32
N GLY A 82 0.15 4.66 -8.28
CA GLY A 82 -0.35 3.30 -8.05
C GLY A 82 0.15 2.29 -9.08
N ALA A 83 0.19 2.65 -10.35
CA ALA A 83 0.71 1.78 -11.41
C ALA A 83 2.21 1.48 -11.23
N ILE A 84 3.02 2.50 -10.92
CA ILE A 84 4.45 2.32 -10.62
C ILE A 84 4.63 1.39 -9.43
N VAL A 85 3.89 1.63 -8.35
CA VAL A 85 3.99 0.85 -7.12
C VAL A 85 3.61 -0.62 -7.36
N SER A 86 2.55 -0.89 -8.12
CA SER A 86 2.18 -2.26 -8.51
C SER A 86 3.27 -2.95 -9.31
N PHE A 87 3.94 -2.23 -10.22
CA PHE A 87 5.09 -2.76 -10.95
C PHE A 87 6.27 -3.05 -10.02
N LEU A 88 6.60 -2.14 -9.11
CA LEU A 88 7.69 -2.33 -8.14
C LEU A 88 7.41 -3.52 -7.22
N ALA A 89 6.17 -3.66 -6.73
CA ALA A 89 5.74 -4.79 -5.90
C ALA A 89 5.94 -6.14 -6.60
N GLY A 90 5.58 -6.22 -7.89
CA GLY A 90 5.65 -7.46 -8.65
C GLY A 90 7.05 -7.85 -9.13
N TYR A 91 7.92 -6.88 -9.45
CA TYR A 91 9.17 -7.16 -10.17
C TYR A 91 10.44 -6.74 -9.45
N VAL A 92 10.38 -5.84 -8.46
CA VAL A 92 11.58 -5.19 -7.91
C VAL A 92 11.75 -5.41 -6.42
N VAL A 93 10.66 -5.51 -5.66
CA VAL A 93 10.73 -5.60 -4.18
C VAL A 93 11.51 -6.83 -3.69
N GLY A 94 11.29 -8.00 -4.30
CA GLY A 94 11.92 -9.25 -3.86
C GLY A 94 11.70 -9.50 -2.36
N HIS A 95 12.79 -9.81 -1.64
CA HIS A 95 12.77 -10.08 -0.19
C HIS A 95 13.16 -8.87 0.68
N ASN A 96 13.03 -7.65 0.15
CA ASN A 96 13.39 -6.44 0.89
C ASN A 96 12.17 -5.88 1.64
N ALA A 97 12.09 -6.20 2.94
CA ALA A 97 11.02 -5.77 3.83
C ALA A 97 10.81 -4.24 3.88
N ALA A 98 11.89 -3.46 4.00
CA ALA A 98 11.78 -2.00 4.09
C ALA A 98 11.21 -1.41 2.79
N PHE A 99 11.68 -1.92 1.65
CA PHE A 99 11.19 -1.47 0.36
C PHE A 99 9.74 -1.93 0.11
N ALA A 100 9.37 -3.14 0.53
CA ALA A 100 7.99 -3.62 0.49
C ALA A 100 7.04 -2.71 1.28
N ILE A 101 7.44 -2.26 2.48
CA ILE A 101 6.65 -1.33 3.30
C ILE A 101 6.46 0.00 2.58
N ILE A 102 7.51 0.56 1.99
CA ILE A 102 7.42 1.81 1.22
C ILE A 102 6.42 1.65 0.07
N VAL A 103 6.58 0.61 -0.74
CA VAL A 103 5.68 0.30 -1.86
C VAL A 103 4.24 0.15 -1.36
N PHE A 104 4.01 -0.59 -0.29
CA PHE A 104 2.69 -0.77 0.30
C PHE A 104 2.05 0.53 0.80
N VAL A 105 2.83 1.40 1.44
CA VAL A 105 2.34 2.72 1.90
C VAL A 105 1.91 3.58 0.72
N PHE A 106 2.72 3.66 -0.34
CA PHE A 106 2.39 4.45 -1.52
C PHE A 106 1.25 3.85 -2.38
N SER A 107 0.93 2.58 -2.21
CA SER A 107 -0.16 1.92 -2.96
C SER A 107 -1.55 2.49 -2.64
N ILE A 108 -1.69 3.28 -1.57
CA ILE A 108 -2.94 3.96 -1.20
C ILE A 108 -3.22 5.21 -2.03
N MET A 109 -2.26 5.68 -2.83
CA MET A 109 -2.38 6.93 -3.59
C MET A 109 -3.57 6.95 -4.57
N PRO A 110 -3.87 5.89 -5.35
CA PRO A 110 -5.05 5.86 -6.22
C PRO A 110 -6.37 6.01 -5.46
N GLU A 111 -6.47 5.38 -4.29
CA GLU A 111 -7.63 5.50 -3.41
C GLU A 111 -7.76 6.93 -2.89
N THR A 112 -6.66 7.49 -2.39
CA THR A 112 -6.63 8.87 -1.87
C THR A 112 -6.97 9.89 -2.97
N GLY A 113 -6.44 9.71 -4.17
CA GLY A 113 -6.75 10.55 -5.33
C GLY A 113 -8.23 10.52 -5.71
N SER A 114 -8.93 9.41 -5.44
CA SER A 114 -10.37 9.30 -5.69
C SER A 114 -11.19 10.24 -4.81
N PHE A 115 -10.64 10.73 -3.68
CA PHE A 115 -11.28 11.76 -2.87
C PHE A 115 -11.32 13.14 -3.54
N ALA A 116 -10.61 13.34 -4.65
CA ALA A 116 -10.73 14.54 -5.47
C ALA A 116 -12.00 14.53 -6.34
N ILE A 117 -12.60 13.37 -6.62
CA ILE A 117 -13.74 13.21 -7.55
C ILE A 117 -14.98 14.05 -7.16
N PRO A 118 -15.38 14.16 -5.87
CA PRO A 118 -16.51 14.99 -5.48
C PRO A 118 -16.37 16.49 -5.82
N PHE A 119 -15.15 16.94 -6.14
CA PHE A 119 -14.86 18.34 -6.47
C PHE A 119 -14.95 18.63 -7.98
N GLY A 120 -15.28 17.66 -8.85
CA GLY A 120 -15.50 17.88 -10.29
C GLY A 120 -15.08 16.74 -11.23
#